data_AF-A0A1C5BE59-F1
#
_entry.id   AF-A0A1C5BE59-F1
#
_cell.length_a   1.000
_cell.length_b   1.000
_cell.length_c   1.000
_cell.angle_alpha   90.00
_cell.angle_beta   90.00
_cell.angle_gamma   90.00
#
_symmetry.space_group_name_H-M   'P 1'
#
loop_
_entity.id
_entity.type
_entity.pdbx_description
1 polymer ?
#
loop_
_entity_poly.entity_id
_entity_poly.type
_entity_poly.pdbx_seq_one_letter_code
_entity_poly.pdbx_strand_id
1 'polypeptide(L)'
;MVHGRPADGRISSIVPADHQAAYTEATAYITRINSIDAWRSDDFDLDYVLMRARLAPPGRRLKVLREGTVTLARDRRAGVVDTLAVTSALSWLEVGSSLGSRRFFLLEGEWYEGGAAYVAESRATVAALFPPAPSVSLPAWLDGESENTYNNRVADEERPGWLCLDTKNVTNPLRPRDQVEICDLLTPDGTLVLVKRAGGSGPLSHLFSQARVAVELLQESARVRAEFTAKVTRLSGGRCVLPDDFTPRRIVLAMLLKNRENLTPESVFGFSQITLAQTAKALAARGVAVEVIGIPEGSVDTVPLSMCRVGIGAGVPG
;
A
#
# COMPACT_ATOMS: atom_id res chain seq x y z
N MET A 1 8.13 -28.44 -4.35
CA MET A 1 8.55 -28.54 -5.77
C MET A 1 7.91 -27.40 -6.58
N VAL A 2 8.22 -26.13 -6.26
CA VAL A 2 7.58 -24.93 -6.86
C VAL A 2 8.59 -23.87 -7.33
N HIS A 3 9.88 -24.06 -7.05
CA HIS A 3 10.90 -23.05 -7.34
C HIS A 3 11.23 -23.02 -8.84
N GLY A 4 10.73 -22.01 -9.57
CA GLY A 4 11.11 -21.74 -10.96
C GLY A 4 10.00 -21.86 -12.01
N ARG A 5 8.72 -21.76 -11.64
CA ARG A 5 7.64 -21.49 -12.62
C ARG A 5 7.60 -19.99 -12.98
N PRO A 6 7.00 -19.61 -14.14
CA PRO A 6 6.61 -18.22 -14.42
C PRO A 6 5.79 -17.63 -13.28
N ALA A 7 5.68 -16.30 -13.19
CA ALA A 7 4.73 -15.65 -12.31
C ALA A 7 3.30 -16.10 -12.72
N ASP A 8 2.83 -17.19 -12.13
CA ASP A 8 1.53 -17.82 -12.39
C ASP A 8 0.48 -17.43 -11.33
N GLY A 9 0.74 -16.34 -10.61
CA GLY A 9 -0.04 -15.87 -9.47
C GLY A 9 0.28 -16.57 -8.14
N ARG A 10 1.14 -17.61 -8.13
CA ARG A 10 1.60 -18.27 -6.90
C ARG A 10 2.90 -17.72 -6.34
N ILE A 11 3.63 -16.95 -7.14
CA ILE A 11 4.84 -16.23 -6.74
C ILE A 11 4.63 -14.75 -7.06
N SER A 12 4.84 -13.90 -6.08
CA SER A 12 4.67 -12.46 -6.15
C SER A 12 5.82 -11.75 -5.43
N SER A 13 5.98 -10.45 -5.70
CA SER A 13 6.98 -9.62 -5.03
C SER A 13 6.38 -8.92 -3.81
N ILE A 14 7.17 -8.83 -2.75
CA ILE A 14 6.86 -8.06 -1.54
C ILE A 14 8.05 -7.19 -1.17
N VAL A 15 7.76 -6.10 -0.44
CA VAL A 15 8.80 -5.28 0.18
C VAL A 15 9.00 -5.79 1.61
N PRO A 16 10.23 -6.14 2.04
CA PRO A 16 10.51 -6.56 3.41
C PRO A 16 10.08 -5.49 4.43
N ALA A 17 9.39 -5.88 5.51
CA ALA A 17 8.78 -4.94 6.46
C ALA A 17 9.81 -3.99 7.12
N ASP A 18 11.01 -4.49 7.43
CA ASP A 18 12.07 -3.70 8.07
C ASP A 18 12.73 -2.67 7.14
N HIS A 19 12.43 -2.72 5.83
CA HIS A 19 13.09 -1.91 4.80
C HIS A 19 12.13 -1.01 4.02
N GLN A 20 10.93 -0.76 4.55
CA GLN A 20 9.91 0.07 3.90
C GLN A 20 10.37 1.53 3.68
N ALA A 21 11.04 2.15 4.66
CA ALA A 21 11.58 3.50 4.50
C ALA A 21 12.64 3.57 3.38
N ALA A 22 13.53 2.59 3.33
CA ALA A 22 14.53 2.49 2.27
C ALA A 22 13.90 2.25 0.89
N TYR A 23 12.77 1.53 0.82
CA TYR A 23 12.04 1.28 -0.42
C TYR A 23 11.41 2.57 -0.98
N THR A 24 10.75 3.36 -0.13
CA THR A 24 10.14 4.64 -0.53
C THR A 24 11.17 5.64 -1.05
N GLU A 25 12.39 5.59 -0.52
CA GLU A 25 13.48 6.49 -0.90
C GLU A 25 14.33 5.98 -2.07
N ALA A 26 14.21 4.71 -2.44
CA ALA A 26 15.04 4.09 -3.46
C ALA A 26 14.68 4.62 -4.86
N THR A 27 15.71 4.97 -5.63
CA THR A 27 15.57 5.30 -7.05
C THR A 27 16.28 4.30 -7.96
N ALA A 28 16.98 3.32 -7.38
CA ALA A 28 17.63 2.25 -8.11
C ALA A 28 17.66 0.96 -7.27
N TYR A 29 17.51 -0.16 -7.97
CA TYR A 29 17.55 -1.52 -7.43
C TYR A 29 18.72 -2.25 -8.06
N ILE A 30 19.62 -2.78 -7.22
CA ILE A 30 20.79 -3.53 -7.66
C ILE A 30 20.67 -4.96 -7.17
N THR A 31 20.35 -5.87 -8.09
CA THR A 31 20.03 -7.27 -7.80
C THR A 31 21.16 -8.19 -8.26
N ARG A 32 21.68 -9.03 -7.36
CA ARG A 32 22.71 -10.03 -7.67
C ARG A 32 22.22 -11.41 -7.24
N ILE A 33 21.98 -12.29 -8.21
CA ILE A 33 21.48 -13.64 -7.95
C ILE A 33 22.15 -14.61 -8.91
N ASN A 34 22.87 -15.58 -8.36
CA ASN A 34 23.53 -16.63 -9.13
C ASN A 34 24.33 -16.04 -10.32
N SER A 35 25.00 -14.90 -10.09
CA SER A 35 25.64 -14.04 -11.10
C SER A 35 26.90 -13.40 -10.52
N ILE A 36 27.86 -13.11 -11.41
CA ILE A 36 29.03 -12.30 -11.08
C ILE A 36 28.62 -10.82 -11.07
N ASP A 37 27.96 -10.38 -12.13
CA ASP A 37 27.47 -9.01 -12.29
C ASP A 37 26.13 -8.79 -11.58
N ALA A 38 25.93 -7.57 -11.08
CA ALA A 38 24.65 -7.15 -10.54
C ALA A 38 23.80 -6.49 -11.65
N TRP A 39 22.52 -6.83 -11.68
CA TRP A 39 21.53 -6.18 -12.52
C TRP A 39 21.04 -4.90 -11.86
N ARG A 40 20.95 -3.82 -12.64
CA ARG A 40 20.44 -2.54 -12.16
C ARG A 40 19.14 -2.20 -12.89
N SER A 41 18.13 -1.85 -12.12
CA SER A 41 16.81 -1.46 -12.60
C SER A 41 16.23 -0.32 -11.76
N ASP A 42 15.22 0.36 -12.30
CA ASP A 42 14.53 1.46 -11.60
C ASP A 42 13.45 0.95 -10.62
N ASP A 43 13.09 -0.34 -10.72
CA ASP A 43 12.14 -1.04 -9.84
C ASP A 43 12.61 -2.49 -9.56
N PHE A 44 12.00 -3.15 -8.59
CA PHE A 44 12.23 -4.57 -8.29
C PHE A 44 11.76 -5.46 -9.43
N ASP A 45 12.72 -6.12 -10.10
CA ASP A 45 12.48 -6.98 -11.25
C ASP A 45 12.28 -8.45 -10.84
N LEU A 46 11.03 -8.83 -10.57
CA LEU A 46 10.67 -10.20 -10.20
C LEU A 46 11.04 -11.22 -11.30
N ASP A 47 10.87 -10.85 -12.57
CA ASP A 47 11.16 -11.76 -13.68
C ASP A 47 12.66 -12.05 -13.80
N TYR A 48 13.50 -11.03 -13.63
CA TYR A 48 14.95 -11.20 -13.52
C TYR A 48 15.30 -12.15 -12.36
N VAL A 49 14.74 -11.93 -11.18
CA VAL A 49 14.98 -12.75 -9.99
C VAL A 49 14.66 -14.22 -10.26
N LEU A 50 13.47 -14.50 -10.80
CA LEU A 50 13.02 -15.85 -11.11
C LEU A 50 13.84 -16.48 -12.23
N MET A 51 14.23 -15.72 -13.26
CA MET A 51 15.11 -16.17 -14.33
C MET A 51 16.47 -16.61 -13.77
N ARG A 52 17.12 -15.77 -12.96
CA ARG A 52 18.43 -16.09 -12.36
C ARG A 52 18.37 -17.31 -11.46
N ALA A 53 17.30 -17.46 -10.68
CA ALA A 53 17.08 -18.63 -9.83
C ALA A 53 16.93 -19.92 -10.66
N ARG A 54 16.32 -19.87 -11.85
CA ARG A 54 16.16 -21.06 -12.72
C ARG A 54 17.46 -21.59 -13.30
N LEU A 55 18.47 -20.73 -13.45
CA LEU A 55 19.81 -21.13 -13.90
C LEU A 55 20.49 -22.06 -12.88
N ALA A 56 20.05 -22.06 -11.61
CA ALA A 56 20.53 -23.02 -10.64
C ALA A 56 19.83 -24.39 -10.80
N PRO A 57 20.53 -25.51 -10.55
CA PRO A 57 19.94 -26.85 -10.58
C PRO A 57 18.73 -26.98 -9.63
N PRO A 58 17.77 -27.88 -9.94
CA PRO A 58 16.71 -28.25 -9.02
C PRO A 58 17.25 -28.57 -7.61
N GLY A 59 16.57 -28.09 -6.57
CA GLY A 59 17.02 -28.22 -5.17
C GLY A 59 18.00 -27.14 -4.69
N ARG A 60 18.70 -26.44 -5.60
CA ARG A 60 19.59 -25.31 -5.25
C ARG A 60 18.96 -23.94 -5.44
N ARG A 61 17.81 -23.87 -6.11
CA ARG A 61 17.09 -22.62 -6.44
C ARG A 61 16.74 -21.77 -5.22
N LEU A 62 16.26 -22.40 -4.14
CA LEU A 62 15.95 -21.68 -2.90
C LEU A 62 17.22 -21.15 -2.23
N LYS A 63 18.31 -21.92 -2.30
CA LYS A 63 19.60 -21.52 -1.74
C LYS A 63 20.15 -20.28 -2.46
N VAL A 64 20.15 -20.26 -3.79
CA VAL A 64 20.65 -19.11 -4.55
C VAL A 64 19.80 -17.85 -4.38
N LEU A 65 18.48 -18.00 -4.13
CA LEU A 65 17.62 -16.88 -3.78
C LEU A 65 17.93 -16.35 -2.38
N ARG A 66 18.20 -17.23 -1.42
CA ARG A 66 18.57 -16.86 -0.05
C ARG A 66 19.92 -16.12 0.00
N GLU A 67 20.90 -16.60 -0.77
CA GLU A 67 22.24 -16.01 -0.87
C GLU A 67 22.30 -14.79 -1.80
N GLY A 68 21.33 -14.68 -2.72
CA GLY A 68 21.19 -13.54 -3.61
C GLY A 68 20.80 -12.27 -2.85
N THR A 69 21.13 -11.11 -3.41
CA THR A 69 20.90 -9.82 -2.75
C THR A 69 20.08 -8.88 -3.62
N VAL A 70 19.23 -8.09 -2.96
CA VAL A 70 18.57 -6.91 -3.52
C VAL A 70 19.04 -5.71 -2.72
N THR A 71 19.71 -4.78 -3.41
CA THR A 71 20.22 -3.54 -2.83
C THR A 71 19.34 -2.38 -3.26
N LEU A 72 18.78 -1.67 -2.28
CA LEU A 72 18.06 -0.43 -2.45
C LEU A 72 19.06 0.73 -2.41
N ALA A 73 18.99 1.62 -3.40
CA ALA A 73 19.92 2.73 -3.49
C ALA A 73 19.27 4.00 -4.04
N ARG A 74 19.93 5.14 -3.78
CA ARG A 74 19.66 6.39 -4.50
C ARG A 74 20.77 6.67 -5.50
N ASP A 75 20.35 7.17 -6.65
CA ASP A 75 21.28 7.71 -7.64
C ASP A 75 21.66 9.14 -7.28
N ARG A 76 22.93 9.33 -6.90
CA ARG A 76 23.49 10.67 -6.79
C ARG A 76 24.04 11.12 -8.13
N ARG A 77 23.91 12.41 -8.42
CA ARG A 77 24.66 13.06 -9.50
C ARG A 77 26.16 12.76 -9.26
N ALA A 78 26.85 12.30 -10.30
CA ALA A 78 28.24 11.79 -10.32
C ALA A 78 28.46 10.27 -10.12
N GLY A 79 27.43 9.43 -10.24
CA GLY A 79 27.61 7.96 -10.41
C GLY A 79 27.99 7.20 -9.14
N VAL A 80 27.99 7.87 -7.98
CA VAL A 80 28.13 7.23 -6.66
C VAL A 80 26.76 6.71 -6.24
N VAL A 81 26.65 5.39 -6.03
CA VAL A 81 25.44 4.73 -5.55
C VAL A 81 25.36 4.90 -4.03
N ASP A 82 24.33 5.59 -3.54
CA ASP A 82 24.06 5.73 -2.11
C ASP A 82 23.21 4.55 -1.64
N THR A 83 23.82 3.58 -0.97
CA THR A 83 23.13 2.36 -0.54
C THR A 83 22.26 2.65 0.68
N LEU A 84 20.96 2.40 0.55
CA LEU A 84 19.97 2.56 1.63
C LEU A 84 19.81 1.28 2.44
N ALA A 85 19.73 0.13 1.76
CA ALA A 85 19.59 -1.17 2.39
C ALA A 85 20.10 -2.29 1.47
N VAL A 86 20.58 -3.38 2.06
CA VAL A 86 20.91 -4.63 1.37
C VAL A 86 20.12 -5.75 2.04
N THR A 87 19.42 -6.53 1.22
CA THR A 87 18.48 -7.56 1.70
C THR A 87 18.67 -8.85 0.92
N SER A 88 18.21 -9.97 1.47
CA SER A 88 18.17 -11.23 0.73
C SER A 88 17.14 -11.15 -0.39
N ALA A 89 17.45 -11.64 -1.59
CA ALA A 89 16.45 -11.71 -2.67
C ALA A 89 15.25 -12.58 -2.29
N LEU A 90 15.43 -13.55 -1.39
CA LEU A 90 14.34 -14.39 -0.92
C LEU A 90 13.32 -13.63 -0.08
N SER A 91 13.73 -12.58 0.66
CA SER A 91 12.79 -11.79 1.48
C SER A 91 11.85 -10.92 0.65
N TRP A 92 12.14 -10.75 -0.65
CA TRP A 92 11.29 -10.04 -1.59
C TRP A 92 10.26 -10.94 -2.27
N LEU A 93 10.28 -12.25 -1.98
CA LEU A 93 9.39 -13.21 -2.61
C LEU A 93 8.31 -13.65 -1.63
N GLU A 94 7.10 -13.64 -2.13
CA GLU A 94 5.94 -14.28 -1.52
C GLU A 94 5.57 -15.48 -2.38
N VAL A 95 5.44 -16.66 -1.75
CA VAL A 95 5.12 -17.90 -2.48
C VAL A 95 4.02 -18.67 -1.79
N GLY A 96 2.91 -18.90 -2.49
CA GLY A 96 1.87 -19.84 -2.07
C GLY A 96 2.11 -21.24 -2.65
N SER A 97 2.12 -22.26 -1.80
CA SER A 97 2.26 -23.66 -2.20
C SER A 97 1.27 -24.56 -1.46
N SER A 98 1.02 -25.72 -2.03
CA SER A 98 0.07 -26.69 -1.49
C SER A 98 0.62 -28.09 -1.60
N LEU A 99 0.50 -28.88 -0.53
CA LEU A 99 0.88 -30.28 -0.49
C LEU A 99 -0.25 -31.07 0.16
N GLY A 100 -1.08 -31.71 -0.66
CA GLY A 100 -2.35 -32.31 -0.19
C GLY A 100 -3.28 -31.23 0.37
N SER A 101 -3.74 -31.43 1.61
CA SER A 101 -4.58 -30.48 2.36
C SER A 101 -3.79 -29.35 3.04
N ARG A 102 -2.46 -29.48 3.12
CA ARG A 102 -1.59 -28.51 3.81
C ARG A 102 -1.26 -27.37 2.86
N ARG A 103 -1.34 -26.12 3.36
CA ARG A 103 -0.95 -24.93 2.62
C ARG A 103 0.33 -24.37 3.22
N PHE A 104 1.27 -24.03 2.37
CA PHE A 104 2.57 -23.49 2.76
C PHE A 104 2.77 -22.12 2.12
N PHE A 105 3.39 -21.21 2.86
CA PHE A 105 3.64 -19.84 2.43
C PHE A 105 5.09 -19.47 2.70
N LEU A 106 5.77 -18.85 1.74
CA LEU A 106 7.07 -18.22 1.97
C LEU A 106 6.85 -16.72 2.20
N LEU A 107 7.40 -16.17 3.28
CA LEU A 107 7.36 -14.74 3.62
C LEU A 107 8.69 -14.35 4.29
N GLU A 108 9.26 -13.22 3.88
CA GLU A 108 10.49 -12.67 4.48
C GLU A 108 11.64 -13.70 4.60
N GLY A 109 11.67 -14.68 3.69
CA GLY A 109 12.66 -15.75 3.69
C GLY A 109 12.28 -17.04 4.42
N GLU A 110 11.16 -17.03 5.15
CA GLU A 110 10.72 -18.12 6.03
C GLU A 110 9.45 -18.83 5.54
N TRP A 111 9.35 -20.13 5.80
CA TRP A 111 8.20 -20.95 5.43
C TRP A 111 7.22 -21.10 6.59
N TYR A 112 5.95 -20.81 6.32
CA TYR A 112 4.83 -20.97 7.22
C TYR A 112 3.89 -22.05 6.70
N GLU A 113 3.29 -22.80 7.61
CA GLU A 113 2.19 -23.70 7.28
C GLU A 113 0.88 -23.07 7.76
N GLY A 114 -0.05 -22.83 6.83
CA GLY A 114 -1.41 -22.47 7.16
C GLY A 114 -2.31 -23.69 7.07
N GLY A 115 -2.99 -24.02 8.16
CA GLY A 115 -4.10 -24.98 8.11
C GLY A 115 -5.19 -24.47 7.17
N ALA A 116 -5.92 -25.38 6.50
CA ALA A 116 -7.02 -24.99 5.61
C ALA A 116 -8.07 -24.10 6.31
N ALA A 117 -8.31 -24.35 7.60
CA ALA A 117 -9.18 -23.54 8.44
C ALA A 117 -8.66 -22.09 8.59
N TYR A 118 -7.36 -21.91 8.82
CA TYR A 118 -6.76 -20.58 8.94
C TYR A 118 -6.91 -19.77 7.65
N VAL A 119 -6.64 -20.39 6.50
CA VAL A 119 -6.80 -19.71 5.19
C VAL A 119 -8.26 -19.33 4.93
N ALA A 120 -9.20 -20.22 5.27
CA ALA A 120 -10.63 -19.93 5.15
C ALA A 120 -11.06 -18.78 6.07
N GLU A 121 -10.56 -18.76 7.31
CA GLU A 121 -10.81 -17.70 8.27
C GLU A 121 -10.24 -16.35 7.82
N SER A 122 -9.01 -16.33 7.27
CA SER A 122 -8.41 -15.13 6.70
C SER A 122 -9.25 -14.60 5.54
N ARG A 123 -9.74 -15.46 4.65
CA ARG A 123 -10.61 -15.05 3.54
C ARG A 123 -11.94 -14.50 4.02
N ALA A 124 -12.57 -15.13 5.00
CA ALA A 124 -13.81 -14.64 5.59
C ALA A 124 -13.60 -13.27 6.27
N THR A 125 -12.48 -13.11 6.98
CA THR A 125 -12.08 -11.83 7.59
C THR A 125 -11.94 -10.76 6.52
N VAL A 126 -11.19 -11.03 5.44
CA VAL A 126 -11.00 -10.08 4.34
C VAL A 126 -12.30 -9.71 3.66
N ALA A 127 -13.16 -10.69 3.35
CA ALA A 127 -14.45 -10.43 2.71
C ALA A 127 -15.33 -9.48 3.53
N ALA A 128 -15.29 -9.59 4.87
CA ALA A 128 -16.04 -8.70 5.75
C ALA A 128 -15.53 -7.25 5.75
N LEU A 129 -14.32 -6.99 5.25
CA LEU A 129 -13.76 -5.62 5.13
C LEU A 129 -14.31 -4.86 3.91
N PHE A 130 -15.03 -5.54 3.00
CA PHE A 130 -15.63 -4.96 1.81
C PHE A 130 -17.15 -4.80 2.02
N PRO A 131 -17.61 -3.72 2.68
CA PRO A 131 -19.03 -3.54 2.93
C PRO A 131 -19.78 -3.30 1.59
N PRO A 132 -21.03 -3.78 1.47
CA PRO A 132 -21.88 -3.48 0.29
C PRO A 132 -22.12 -1.98 0.09
N ALA A 133 -22.12 -1.22 1.18
CA ALA A 133 -22.22 0.23 1.19
C ALA A 133 -20.98 0.80 1.90
N PRO A 134 -19.96 1.25 1.15
CA PRO A 134 -18.79 1.88 1.71
C PRO A 134 -19.10 3.12 2.54
N SER A 135 -18.33 3.34 3.62
CA SER A 135 -18.46 4.53 4.47
C SER A 135 -18.01 5.79 3.75
N VAL A 136 -17.13 5.64 2.76
CA VAL A 136 -16.69 6.71 1.87
C VAL A 136 -16.71 6.24 0.42
N SER A 137 -16.95 7.18 -0.48
CA SER A 137 -16.80 6.97 -1.91
C SER A 137 -15.66 7.84 -2.41
N LEU A 138 -14.79 7.29 -3.22
CA LEU A 138 -13.71 8.02 -3.85
C LEU A 138 -13.94 8.12 -5.36
N PRO A 139 -13.57 9.23 -5.99
CA PRO A 139 -13.75 9.40 -7.42
C PRO A 139 -12.74 8.60 -8.22
N ALA A 140 -12.97 8.54 -9.53
CA ALA A 140 -12.06 7.83 -10.41
C ALA A 140 -10.66 8.43 -10.36
N TRP A 141 -9.66 7.55 -10.31
CA TRP A 141 -8.26 7.93 -10.38
C TRP A 141 -7.83 7.87 -11.84
N LEU A 142 -7.43 9.02 -12.38
CA LEU A 142 -7.17 9.16 -13.81
C LEU A 142 -5.88 8.43 -14.21
N ASP A 143 -5.84 7.91 -15.43
CA ASP A 143 -4.61 7.35 -15.98
C ASP A 143 -3.52 8.44 -16.09
N GLY A 144 -2.28 8.07 -15.75
CA GLY A 144 -1.15 9.01 -15.65
C GLY A 144 -1.16 9.96 -14.43
N GLU A 145 -2.23 10.00 -13.64
CA GLU A 145 -2.32 10.86 -12.45
C GLU A 145 -1.51 10.29 -11.28
N SER A 146 -0.63 11.10 -10.70
CA SER A 146 0.17 10.71 -9.52
C SER A 146 -0.70 10.60 -8.26
N GLU A 147 -0.26 9.82 -7.26
CA GLU A 147 -0.94 9.65 -5.95
C GLU A 147 -1.17 11.01 -5.26
N ASN A 148 -0.14 11.85 -5.19
CA ASN A 148 -0.26 13.21 -4.65
C ASN A 148 -1.26 14.06 -5.46
N THR A 149 -1.25 14.01 -6.81
CA THR A 149 -2.20 14.79 -7.62
C THR A 149 -3.64 14.35 -7.36
N TYR A 150 -3.87 13.04 -7.30
CA TYR A 150 -5.17 12.46 -6.99
C TYR A 150 -5.67 12.90 -5.61
N ASN A 151 -4.85 12.75 -4.57
CA ASN A 151 -5.22 13.09 -3.19
C ASN A 151 -5.57 14.58 -3.04
N ASN A 152 -4.81 15.48 -3.67
CA ASN A 152 -5.13 16.91 -3.66
C ASN A 152 -6.46 17.19 -4.39
N ARG A 153 -6.68 16.63 -5.58
CA ARG A 153 -7.94 16.80 -6.33
C ARG A 153 -9.15 16.31 -5.53
N VAL A 154 -9.04 15.14 -4.89
CA VAL A 154 -10.11 14.59 -4.05
C VAL A 154 -10.49 15.59 -2.95
N ALA A 155 -9.50 16.11 -2.21
CA ALA A 155 -9.76 17.00 -1.07
C ALA A 155 -10.24 18.40 -1.50
N ASP A 156 -9.65 18.96 -2.55
CA ASP A 156 -9.87 20.36 -2.94
C ASP A 156 -11.10 20.55 -3.83
N GLU A 157 -11.40 19.58 -4.71
CA GLU A 157 -12.40 19.76 -5.77
C GLU A 157 -13.64 18.89 -5.57
N GLU A 158 -13.48 17.65 -5.07
CA GLU A 158 -14.55 16.65 -5.16
C GLU A 158 -15.18 16.24 -3.81
N ARG A 159 -14.46 16.41 -2.71
CA ARG A 159 -14.92 16.06 -1.37
C ARG A 159 -14.78 17.25 -0.40
N PRO A 160 -15.74 18.20 -0.43
CA PRO A 160 -15.71 19.35 0.47
C PRO A 160 -15.58 18.93 1.94
N GLY A 161 -14.64 19.56 2.65
CA GLY A 161 -14.37 19.31 4.06
C GLY A 161 -13.40 18.16 4.33
N TRP A 162 -12.99 17.40 3.31
CA TRP A 162 -11.86 16.48 3.43
C TRP A 162 -10.56 17.26 3.46
N LEU A 163 -9.52 16.64 4.03
CA LEU A 163 -8.19 17.24 4.13
C LEU A 163 -7.15 16.30 3.52
N CYS A 164 -6.37 16.82 2.58
CA CYS A 164 -5.19 16.15 2.05
C CYS A 164 -4.02 16.26 3.06
N LEU A 165 -3.55 15.10 3.50
CA LEU A 165 -2.42 14.92 4.42
C LEU A 165 -1.29 14.08 3.80
N ASP A 166 -1.39 13.80 2.50
CA ASP A 166 -0.35 13.18 1.68
C ASP A 166 1.00 13.91 1.84
N THR A 167 2.05 13.14 2.13
CA THR A 167 3.42 13.58 2.49
C THR A 167 3.53 14.44 3.74
N LYS A 168 2.46 14.58 4.54
CA LYS A 168 2.43 15.43 5.75
C LYS A 168 2.78 14.64 7.01
N ASN A 169 3.99 14.10 7.03
CA ASN A 169 4.45 13.17 8.05
C ASN A 169 4.62 13.75 9.47
N VAL A 170 4.40 12.91 10.48
CA VAL A 170 4.73 13.19 11.89
C VAL A 170 6.05 12.51 12.27
N THR A 171 6.67 12.97 13.37
CA THR A 171 7.94 12.41 13.83
C THR A 171 7.72 11.03 14.44
N ASN A 172 8.50 10.02 14.04
CA ASN A 172 8.51 8.74 14.74
C ASN A 172 9.25 8.88 16.09
N PRO A 173 8.59 8.66 17.24
CA PRO A 173 9.22 8.81 18.54
C PRO A 173 10.30 7.75 18.83
N LEU A 174 10.22 6.57 18.19
CA LEU A 174 11.19 5.48 18.37
C LEU A 174 12.43 5.67 17.48
N ARG A 175 12.27 6.36 16.36
CA ARG A 175 13.35 6.65 15.40
C ARG A 175 13.20 8.09 14.90
N PRO A 176 13.82 9.09 15.54
CA PRO A 176 13.59 10.51 15.23
C PRO A 176 13.94 10.95 13.79
N ARG A 177 14.69 10.12 13.05
CA ARG A 177 14.99 10.33 11.62
C ARG A 177 13.90 9.80 10.69
N ASP A 178 13.00 8.96 11.22
CA ASP A 178 11.93 8.34 10.47
C ASP A 178 10.69 9.23 10.57
N GLN A 179 10.13 9.54 9.42
CA GLN A 179 8.89 10.27 9.30
C GLN A 179 7.78 9.28 8.99
N VAL A 180 6.62 9.43 9.66
CA VAL A 180 5.48 8.54 9.46
C VAL A 180 4.30 9.34 8.91
N GLU A 181 3.77 8.87 7.80
CA GLU A 181 2.52 9.33 7.22
C GLU A 181 1.35 8.62 7.91
N ILE A 182 0.46 9.39 8.54
CA ILE A 182 -0.68 8.86 9.29
C ILE A 182 -1.83 8.46 8.35
N CYS A 183 -2.14 9.30 7.37
CA CYS A 183 -3.13 9.07 6.34
C CYS A 183 -2.92 10.02 5.16
N ASP A 184 -3.45 9.67 4.00
CA ASP A 184 -3.37 10.51 2.80
C ASP A 184 -4.53 11.50 2.76
N LEU A 185 -5.72 11.04 3.18
CA LEU A 185 -6.92 11.85 3.30
C LEU A 185 -7.55 11.66 4.69
N LEU A 186 -8.07 12.77 5.25
CA LEU A 186 -8.85 12.79 6.48
C LEU A 186 -10.25 13.29 6.18
N THR A 187 -11.25 12.52 6.58
CA THR A 187 -12.66 12.90 6.44
C THR A 187 -13.12 13.81 7.59
N PRO A 188 -14.24 14.53 7.45
CA PRO A 188 -14.80 15.35 8.53
C PRO A 188 -15.13 14.58 9.82
N ASP A 189 -15.44 13.28 9.74
CA ASP A 189 -15.74 12.44 10.91
C ASP A 189 -14.49 11.83 11.56
N GLY A 190 -13.29 12.18 11.09
CA GLY A 190 -12.02 11.68 11.61
C GLY A 190 -11.66 10.29 11.12
N THR A 191 -12.31 9.78 10.06
CA THR A 191 -11.90 8.55 9.38
C THR A 191 -10.59 8.81 8.64
N LEU A 192 -9.61 7.95 8.90
CA LEU A 192 -8.33 7.95 8.17
C LEU A 192 -8.51 7.20 6.84
N VAL A 193 -8.08 7.78 5.73
CA VAL A 193 -8.11 7.12 4.43
C VAL A 193 -6.69 7.03 3.89
N LEU A 194 -6.26 5.82 3.59
CA LEU A 194 -4.99 5.53 2.93
C LEU A 194 -5.28 5.07 1.50
N VAL A 195 -4.66 5.72 0.52
CA VAL A 195 -4.88 5.59 -0.91
C VAL A 195 -3.65 4.92 -1.53
N LYS A 196 -3.85 3.88 -2.33
CA LYS A 196 -2.74 3.23 -3.04
C LYS A 196 -3.10 2.76 -4.43
N ARG A 197 -2.23 3.06 -5.39
CA ARG A 197 -2.19 2.36 -6.68
C ARG A 197 -1.26 1.16 -6.57
N ALA A 198 -1.77 -0.05 -6.73
CA ALA A 198 -1.02 -1.29 -6.53
C ALA A 198 -0.94 -2.13 -7.82
N GLY A 199 0.29 -2.40 -8.26
CA GLY A 199 0.58 -3.36 -9.34
C GLY A 199 0.90 -4.78 -8.85
N GLY A 200 0.94 -5.00 -7.54
CA GLY A 200 1.36 -6.26 -6.91
C GLY A 200 1.15 -6.25 -5.39
N SER A 201 1.58 -7.33 -4.73
CA SER A 201 1.44 -7.52 -3.28
C SER A 201 2.32 -6.59 -2.44
N GLY A 202 3.50 -6.19 -2.93
CA GLY A 202 4.42 -5.29 -2.21
C GLY A 202 3.79 -3.97 -1.77
N PRO A 203 3.25 -3.15 -2.70
CA PRO A 203 2.55 -1.91 -2.36
C PRO A 203 1.37 -2.09 -1.39
N LEU A 204 0.64 -3.21 -1.48
CA LEU A 204 -0.48 -3.51 -0.58
C LEU A 204 0.00 -3.84 0.83
N SER A 205 1.03 -4.68 0.96
CA SER A 205 1.61 -4.99 2.27
C SER A 205 2.17 -3.74 2.95
N HIS A 206 2.75 -2.81 2.19
CA HIS A 206 3.17 -1.50 2.70
C HIS A 206 1.97 -0.72 3.27
N LEU A 207 0.90 -0.59 2.48
CA LEU A 207 -0.34 0.09 2.89
C LEU A 207 -0.91 -0.49 4.20
N PHE A 208 -0.93 -1.82 4.35
CA PHE A 208 -1.44 -2.48 5.55
C PHE A 208 -0.56 -2.22 6.78
N SER A 209 0.76 -2.22 6.59
CA SER A 209 1.70 -1.88 7.65
C SER A 209 1.57 -0.42 8.07
N GLN A 210 1.44 0.50 7.11
CA GLN A 210 1.22 1.92 7.36
C GLN A 210 -0.06 2.15 8.16
N ALA A 211 -1.17 1.49 7.78
CA ALA A 211 -2.43 1.55 8.52
C ALA A 211 -2.26 1.14 9.98
N ARG A 212 -1.55 0.04 10.23
CA ARG A 212 -1.28 -0.45 11.57
C ARG A 212 -0.44 0.53 12.38
N VAL A 213 0.69 0.96 11.83
CA VAL A 213 1.65 1.87 12.50
C VAL A 213 1.00 3.21 12.79
N ALA A 214 0.21 3.76 11.87
CA ALA A 214 -0.51 5.01 12.08
C ALA A 214 -1.44 4.95 13.30
N VAL A 215 -2.24 3.89 13.42
CA VAL A 215 -3.12 3.69 14.58
C VAL A 215 -2.33 3.47 15.86
N GLU A 216 -1.31 2.62 15.85
CA GLU A 216 -0.47 2.34 17.02
C GLU A 216 0.18 3.64 17.53
N LEU A 217 0.76 4.46 16.65
CA LEU A 217 1.37 5.74 17.03
C LEU A 217 0.34 6.73 17.58
N LEU A 218 -0.83 6.85 16.96
CA LEU A 218 -1.90 7.71 17.47
C LEU A 218 -2.43 7.23 18.82
N GLN A 219 -2.49 5.93 19.10
CA GLN A 219 -2.98 5.44 20.39
C GLN A 219 -1.91 5.49 21.49
N GLU A 220 -0.65 5.23 21.16
CA GLU A 220 0.41 5.02 22.14
C GLU A 220 1.25 6.28 22.41
N SER A 221 1.29 7.25 21.50
CA SER A 221 2.11 8.46 21.63
C SER A 221 1.28 9.74 21.71
N ALA A 222 1.19 10.30 22.92
CA ALA A 222 0.55 11.60 23.14
C ALA A 222 1.22 12.73 22.33
N ARG A 223 2.54 12.64 22.13
CA ARG A 223 3.29 13.59 21.30
C ARG A 223 2.85 13.51 19.83
N VAL A 224 2.75 12.30 19.27
CA VAL A 224 2.31 12.12 17.88
C VAL A 224 0.87 12.60 17.70
N ARG A 225 -0.02 12.30 18.65
CA ARG A 225 -1.38 12.86 18.63
C ARG A 225 -1.38 14.37 18.59
N ALA A 226 -0.67 15.03 19.50
CA ALA A 226 -0.62 16.49 19.54
C ALA A 226 -0.02 17.10 18.25
N GLU A 227 1.05 16.50 17.70
CA GLU A 227 1.63 16.91 16.42
C GLU A 227 0.63 16.74 15.26
N PHE A 228 -0.14 15.64 15.25
CA PHE A 228 -1.14 15.36 14.22
C PHE A 228 -2.34 16.31 14.32
N THR A 229 -2.96 16.46 15.50
CA THR A 229 -4.15 17.31 15.69
C THR A 229 -3.84 18.77 15.40
N ALA A 230 -2.70 19.29 15.88
CA ALA A 230 -2.25 20.65 15.58
C ALA A 230 -2.03 20.85 14.07
N LYS A 231 -1.49 19.84 13.39
CA LYS A 231 -1.29 19.89 11.95
C LYS A 231 -2.62 19.91 11.19
N VAL A 232 -3.58 19.09 11.57
CA VAL A 232 -4.93 19.05 10.96
C VAL A 232 -5.63 20.41 11.10
N THR A 233 -5.62 20.99 12.31
CA THR A 233 -6.18 22.33 12.56
C THR A 233 -5.52 23.39 11.69
N ARG A 234 -4.18 23.37 11.59
CA ARG A 234 -3.42 24.34 10.79
C ARG A 234 -3.72 24.20 9.29
N LEU A 235 -3.63 22.99 8.74
CA LEU A 235 -3.78 22.75 7.30
C LEU A 235 -5.22 22.94 6.82
N SER A 236 -6.21 22.67 7.67
CA SER A 236 -7.61 22.97 7.38
C SER A 236 -7.98 24.45 7.54
N GLY A 237 -7.06 25.31 7.98
CA GLY A 237 -7.37 26.70 8.31
C GLY A 237 -8.39 26.83 9.45
N GLY A 238 -8.41 25.88 10.38
CA GLY A 238 -9.35 25.81 11.50
C GLY A 238 -10.71 25.19 11.18
N ARG A 239 -10.95 24.73 9.94
CA ARG A 239 -12.22 24.10 9.55
C ARG A 239 -12.39 22.68 10.10
N CYS A 240 -11.28 21.97 10.32
CA CYS A 240 -11.26 20.65 10.93
C CYS A 240 -10.44 20.71 12.22
N VAL A 241 -11.10 20.44 13.35
CA VAL A 241 -10.47 20.42 14.68
C VAL A 241 -10.71 19.05 15.28
N LEU A 242 -9.63 18.29 15.46
CA LEU A 242 -9.66 17.01 16.14
C LEU A 242 -9.49 17.22 17.66
N PRO A 243 -10.07 16.36 18.50
CA PRO A 243 -9.85 16.42 19.94
C PRO A 243 -8.40 16.09 20.30
N ASP A 244 -7.90 16.61 21.44
CA ASP A 244 -6.50 16.40 21.86
C ASP A 244 -6.15 14.92 22.12
N ASP A 245 -7.15 14.12 22.51
CA ASP A 245 -7.06 12.68 22.72
C ASP A 245 -7.49 11.87 21.48
N PHE A 246 -7.46 12.48 20.28
CA PHE A 246 -7.89 11.86 19.05
C PHE A 246 -7.31 10.47 18.85
N THR A 247 -8.22 9.52 18.67
CA THR A 247 -7.95 8.16 18.19
C THR A 247 -8.93 7.84 17.07
N PRO A 248 -8.46 7.27 15.96
CA PRO A 248 -9.34 6.98 14.83
C PRO A 248 -10.27 5.83 15.20
N ARG A 249 -11.56 5.96 14.86
CA ARG A 249 -12.53 4.87 15.00
C ARG A 249 -12.61 3.99 13.76
N ARG A 250 -12.13 4.51 12.62
CA ARG A 250 -12.14 3.84 11.33
C ARG A 250 -10.90 4.21 10.53
N ILE A 251 -10.40 3.23 9.79
CA ILE A 251 -9.44 3.42 8.72
C ILE A 251 -9.96 2.76 7.44
N VAL A 252 -9.87 3.48 6.32
CA VAL A 252 -10.25 3.02 4.99
C VAL A 252 -8.98 2.81 4.18
N LEU A 253 -8.83 1.63 3.61
CA LEU A 253 -7.76 1.28 2.68
C LEU A 253 -8.34 1.32 1.27
N ALA A 254 -8.10 2.42 0.57
CA ALA A 254 -8.61 2.67 -0.76
C ALA A 254 -7.57 2.28 -1.82
N MET A 255 -7.92 1.36 -2.72
CA MET A 255 -6.95 0.77 -3.64
C MET A 255 -7.43 0.78 -5.08
N LEU A 256 -6.53 1.17 -5.98
CA LEU A 256 -6.65 0.89 -7.42
C LEU A 256 -5.69 -0.24 -7.79
N LEU A 257 -6.21 -1.34 -8.33
CA LEU A 257 -5.38 -2.43 -8.84
C LEU A 257 -5.02 -2.18 -10.31
N LYS A 258 -3.71 -2.14 -10.62
CA LYS A 258 -3.24 -1.97 -11.99
C LYS A 258 -3.50 -3.23 -12.82
N ASN A 259 -4.00 -3.08 -14.04
CA ASN A 259 -4.21 -4.15 -15.02
C ASN A 259 -5.14 -5.29 -14.55
N ARG A 260 -6.08 -5.03 -13.63
CA ARG A 260 -7.08 -5.99 -13.17
C ARG A 260 -8.47 -5.36 -13.14
N GLU A 261 -9.48 -6.22 -13.14
CA GLU A 261 -10.86 -5.84 -12.82
C GLU A 261 -10.96 -5.23 -11.41
N ASN A 262 -12.16 -4.73 -11.08
CA ASN A 262 -12.49 -4.12 -9.79
C ASN A 262 -11.90 -4.88 -8.59
N LEU A 263 -11.49 -4.12 -7.56
CA LEU A 263 -11.01 -4.68 -6.30
C LEU A 263 -12.11 -5.50 -5.61
N THR A 264 -11.94 -6.82 -5.59
CA THR A 264 -12.75 -7.77 -4.80
C THR A 264 -11.89 -8.46 -3.73
N PRO A 265 -12.50 -9.11 -2.71
CA PRO A 265 -11.76 -9.93 -1.76
C PRO A 265 -10.83 -10.96 -2.42
N GLU A 266 -11.25 -11.56 -3.53
CA GLU A 266 -10.50 -12.56 -4.30
C GLU A 266 -9.36 -11.94 -5.13
N SER A 267 -9.51 -10.68 -5.53
CA SER A 267 -8.50 -9.95 -6.30
C SER A 267 -7.29 -9.53 -5.45
N VAL A 268 -7.47 -9.42 -4.12
CA VAL A 268 -6.38 -9.24 -3.16
C VAL A 268 -5.49 -10.48 -3.21
N PHE A 269 -4.22 -10.28 -3.55
CA PHE A 269 -3.24 -11.37 -3.73
C PHE A 269 -3.21 -12.29 -2.50
N GLY A 270 -2.99 -13.59 -2.72
CA GLY A 270 -3.27 -14.64 -1.74
C GLY A 270 -2.74 -14.41 -0.33
N PHE A 271 -1.52 -13.88 -0.15
CA PHE A 271 -1.00 -13.56 1.19
C PHE A 271 -1.19 -12.09 1.60
N SER A 272 -1.37 -11.15 0.67
CA SER A 272 -1.98 -9.85 0.99
C SER A 272 -3.31 -10.04 1.75
N GLN A 273 -4.07 -11.11 1.49
CA GLN A 273 -5.26 -11.46 2.29
C GLN A 273 -4.93 -11.83 3.74
N ILE A 274 -3.85 -12.58 3.97
CA ILE A 274 -3.44 -13.00 5.31
C ILE A 274 -2.95 -11.79 6.11
N THR A 275 -2.05 -10.97 5.52
CA THR A 275 -1.56 -9.74 6.15
C THR A 275 -2.71 -8.78 6.44
N LEU A 276 -3.60 -8.56 5.48
CA LEU A 276 -4.79 -7.73 5.66
C LEU A 276 -5.69 -8.26 6.79
N ALA A 277 -5.94 -9.57 6.85
CA ALA A 277 -6.72 -10.17 7.94
C ALA A 277 -6.04 -9.99 9.30
N GLN A 278 -4.72 -10.15 9.39
CA GLN A 278 -3.97 -9.93 10.63
C GLN A 278 -3.99 -8.46 11.06
N THR A 279 -3.76 -7.53 10.12
CA THR A 279 -3.85 -6.09 10.37
C THR A 279 -5.25 -5.71 10.83
N ALA A 280 -6.31 -6.19 10.15
CA ALA A 280 -7.69 -5.91 10.52
C ALA A 280 -8.02 -6.43 11.93
N LYS A 281 -7.60 -7.65 12.28
CA LYS A 281 -7.77 -8.19 13.64
C LYS A 281 -7.02 -7.36 14.69
N ALA A 282 -5.79 -6.95 14.40
CA ALA A 282 -4.98 -6.14 15.31
C ALA A 282 -5.55 -4.74 15.55
N LEU A 283 -6.16 -4.15 14.52
CA LEU A 283 -6.83 -2.84 14.60
C LEU A 283 -8.21 -2.94 15.26
N ALA A 284 -8.98 -3.99 14.96
CA ALA A 284 -10.26 -4.25 15.62
C ALA A 284 -10.09 -4.45 17.13
N ALA A 285 -9.04 -5.17 17.57
CA ALA A 285 -8.70 -5.32 18.99
C ALA A 285 -8.38 -3.98 19.69
N ARG A 286 -8.04 -2.96 18.90
CA ARG A 286 -7.78 -1.58 19.35
C ARG A 286 -8.99 -0.65 19.17
N GLY A 287 -10.16 -1.20 18.84
CA GLY A 287 -11.40 -0.45 18.64
C GLY A 287 -11.47 0.31 17.32
N VAL A 288 -10.63 -0.02 16.34
CA VAL A 288 -10.59 0.64 15.02
C VAL A 288 -11.17 -0.29 13.96
N ALA A 289 -12.25 0.14 13.29
CA ALA A 289 -12.82 -0.57 12.16
C ALA A 289 -11.95 -0.40 10.91
N VAL A 290 -11.72 -1.48 10.17
CA VAL A 290 -11.01 -1.45 8.89
C VAL A 290 -12.00 -1.69 7.77
N GLU A 291 -11.94 -0.84 6.75
CA GLU A 291 -12.73 -0.96 5.53
C GLU A 291 -11.78 -0.95 4.32
N VAL A 292 -12.09 -1.75 3.30
CA VAL A 292 -11.34 -1.79 2.04
C VAL A 292 -12.28 -1.38 0.91
N ILE A 293 -11.85 -0.40 0.10
CA ILE A 293 -12.63 0.10 -1.03
C ILE A 293 -11.81 0.11 -2.31
N GLY A 294 -12.47 -0.23 -3.42
CA GLY A 294 -11.89 -0.09 -4.75
C GLY A 294 -12.01 1.35 -5.24
N ILE A 295 -10.94 1.89 -5.81
CA ILE A 295 -10.97 3.15 -6.54
C ILE A 295 -11.13 2.83 -8.03
N PRO A 296 -12.15 3.37 -8.71
CA PRO A 296 -12.32 3.15 -10.14
C PRO A 296 -11.19 3.82 -10.95
N GLU A 297 -10.75 3.18 -12.02
CA GLU A 297 -9.84 3.80 -12.99
C GLU A 297 -10.63 4.69 -13.95
N GLY A 298 -10.13 5.89 -14.24
CA GLY A 298 -10.75 6.85 -15.15
C GLY A 298 -9.84 7.22 -16.31
N SER A 299 -10.43 7.51 -17.48
CA SER A 299 -9.71 8.14 -18.60
C SER A 299 -9.92 9.65 -18.59
N VAL A 300 -8.93 10.41 -19.03
CA VAL A 300 -9.02 11.88 -19.15
C VAL A 300 -10.16 12.30 -20.10
N ASP A 301 -10.57 11.44 -21.02
CA ASP A 301 -11.63 11.69 -22.02
C ASP A 301 -13.07 11.56 -21.48
N THR A 302 -13.27 11.19 -20.21
CA THR A 302 -14.59 10.87 -19.65
C THR A 302 -15.14 11.86 -18.63
N VAL A 303 -14.60 13.08 -18.52
CA VAL A 303 -15.26 14.13 -17.71
C VAL A 303 -16.48 14.66 -18.49
N PRO A 304 -17.74 14.48 -18.02
CA PRO A 304 -18.86 15.13 -18.67
C PRO A 304 -18.80 16.62 -18.32
N LEU A 305 -18.44 17.46 -19.30
CA LEU A 305 -18.79 18.87 -19.27
C LEU A 305 -20.32 18.98 -19.29
N SER A 306 -20.94 19.23 -18.14
CA SER A 306 -22.32 19.69 -18.05
C SER A 306 -22.52 20.46 -16.76
N MET A 307 -23.07 21.68 -16.73
CA MET A 307 -23.47 22.65 -17.76
C MET A 307 -23.55 24.00 -17.03
N CYS A 308 -22.63 24.93 -17.32
CA CYS A 308 -22.92 26.35 -17.12
C CYS A 308 -23.63 26.87 -18.37
N ARG A 309 -24.96 26.86 -18.37
CA ARG A 309 -25.76 27.74 -19.24
C ARG A 309 -26.74 28.50 -18.37
N VAL A 310 -26.27 29.65 -17.88
CA VAL A 310 -27.16 30.74 -17.45
C VAL A 310 -27.82 31.29 -18.72
N GLY A 311 -29.08 30.96 -18.93
CA GLY A 311 -29.90 31.59 -19.95
C GLY A 311 -30.26 33.01 -19.49
N ILE A 312 -29.63 34.02 -20.07
CA ILE A 312 -30.18 35.38 -20.06
C ILE A 312 -30.95 35.53 -21.37
N GLY A 313 -32.26 35.46 -21.28
CA GLY A 313 -33.19 35.74 -22.36
C GLY A 313 -34.34 36.59 -21.83
N ALA A 314 -34.08 37.87 -21.56
CA ALA A 314 -35.13 38.86 -21.35
C ALA A 314 -35.47 39.50 -22.69
N GLY A 315 -36.56 39.04 -23.30
CA GLY A 315 -37.23 39.71 -24.41
C GLY A 315 -38.69 39.93 -24.01
N VAL A 316 -39.04 41.18 -23.71
CA VAL A 316 -40.42 41.61 -23.45
C VAL A 316 -41.07 42.00 -24.78
N PRO A 317 -42.29 41.54 -25.10
CA PRO A 317 -43.10 42.14 -26.15
C PRO A 317 -44.17 43.07 -25.58
N GLY A 318 -44.42 44.20 -26.27
CA GLY A 318 -45.71 44.91 -26.32
C GLY A 318 -46.16 45.64 -25.06
#